data_AF-A0A961T5L7-F1
#
_entry.id   AF-A0A961T5L7-F1
#
_cell.length_a   1.000
_cell.length_b   1.000
_cell.length_c   1.000
_cell.angle_alpha   90.00
_cell.angle_beta   90.00
_cell.angle_gamma   90.00
#
_symmetry.space_group_name_H-M   'P 1'
#
loop_
_entity.id
_entity.type
_entity.pdbx_description
1 polymer ?
#
loop_
_entity_poly.entity_id
_entity_poly.type
_entity_poly.pdbx_seq_one_letter_code
_entity_poly.pdbx_strand_id
1 'polypeptide(L)'
;MDLAFNILLIIHLLSLVVGGATGVTMPVIVRYAERAEPGTRAMLMSIGGKLSTNSRIALLIMIASGILMLWLRYGGNPTALGPWFLAKLGFVGLILAATVVALVLGRERINPRIFGAVVGLSLLAVVICSVMTFS
;
A
#
# COMPACT_ATOMS: atom_id res chain seq x y z
N MET A 1 17.31 -8.84 -18.30
CA MET A 1 16.03 -8.14 -18.01
C MET A 1 16.08 -6.80 -18.72
N ASP A 2 14.99 -6.40 -19.38
CA ASP A 2 14.87 -5.13 -20.09
C ASP A 2 15.07 -3.93 -19.13
N LEU A 3 15.74 -2.87 -19.59
CA LEU A 3 15.90 -1.59 -18.90
C LEU A 3 14.54 -1.03 -18.43
N ALA A 4 13.50 -1.13 -19.26
CA ALA A 4 12.16 -0.65 -18.93
C ALA A 4 11.59 -1.39 -17.70
N PHE A 5 11.76 -2.72 -17.66
CA PHE A 5 11.35 -3.52 -16.50
C PHE A 5 12.09 -3.12 -15.23
N ASN A 6 13.41 -2.91 -15.30
CA ASN A 6 14.21 -2.51 -14.14
C ASN A 6 13.81 -1.14 -13.59
N ILE A 7 13.55 -0.16 -14.47
CA ILE A 7 13.05 1.17 -14.08
C ILE A 7 11.70 1.05 -13.36
N LEU A 8 10.76 0.28 -13.94
CA LEU A 8 9.46 0.06 -13.32
C LEU A 8 9.57 -0.65 -11.98
N LEU A 9 10.48 -1.61 -11.84
CA LEU A 9 10.74 -2.29 -10.58
C LEU A 9 11.22 -1.33 -9.50
N ILE A 10 12.16 -0.43 -9.84
CA ILE A 10 12.63 0.60 -8.91
C ILE A 10 11.47 1.51 -8.49
N ILE A 11 10.70 2.03 -9.45
CA ILE A 11 9.53 2.87 -9.18
C ILE A 11 8.52 2.15 -8.28
N HIS A 12 8.26 0.87 -8.57
CA HIS A 12 7.33 0.03 -7.81
C HIS A 12 7.78 -0.13 -6.35
N LEU A 13 9.06 -0.45 -6.15
CA LEU A 13 9.63 -0.64 -4.81
C LEU A 13 9.68 0.67 -4.01
N LEU A 14 10.07 1.78 -4.64
CA LEU A 14 10.03 3.10 -3.98
C LEU A 14 8.61 3.48 -3.57
N SER A 15 7.63 3.20 -4.43
CA SER A 15 6.22 3.45 -4.14
C SER A 15 5.72 2.60 -2.97
N LEU A 16 6.11 1.32 -2.93
CA LEU A 16 5.82 0.43 -1.82
C LEU A 16 6.43 0.94 -0.51
N VAL A 17 7.68 1.43 -0.53
CA VAL A 17 8.35 2.00 0.64
C VAL A 17 7.59 3.23 1.16
N VAL A 18 7.22 4.17 0.28
CA VAL A 18 6.46 5.38 0.68
C VAL A 18 5.09 5.01 1.28
N GLY A 19 4.38 4.09 0.64
CA GLY A 19 3.08 3.61 1.14
C GLY A 19 3.20 2.87 2.47
N GLY A 20 4.14 1.93 2.57
CA GLY A 20 4.41 1.13 3.76
C GLY A 20 4.86 1.99 4.95
N ALA A 21 5.82 2.89 4.72
CA ALA A 21 6.29 3.82 5.75
C ALA A 21 5.13 4.67 6.28
N THR A 22 4.29 5.20 5.41
CA THR A 22 3.09 5.97 5.83
C THR A 22 2.14 5.11 6.68
N GLY A 23 1.89 3.86 6.28
CA GLY A 23 1.04 2.93 7.03
C GLY A 23 1.54 2.66 8.45
N VAL A 24 2.86 2.63 8.65
CA VAL A 24 3.49 2.44 9.97
C VAL A 24 3.55 3.74 10.77
N THR A 25 3.86 4.87 10.13
CA THR A 25 4.04 6.16 10.80
C THR A 25 2.71 6.81 11.22
N MET A 26 1.63 6.63 10.45
CA MET A 26 0.37 7.33 10.71
C MET A 26 -0.26 6.98 12.08
N PRO A 27 -0.33 5.71 12.53
CA PRO A 27 -0.79 5.38 13.89
C PRO A 27 0.06 6.02 14.98
N VAL A 28 1.36 6.18 14.75
CA VAL A 28 2.29 6.82 15.69
C VAL A 28 1.99 8.31 15.78
N ILE A 29 1.82 9.00 14.64
CA ILE A 29 1.43 10.43 14.60
C ILE A 29 0.12 10.66 15.35
N VAL A 30 -0.90 9.83 15.12
CA VAL A 30 -2.21 9.97 15.79
C VAL A 30 -2.06 9.83 17.31
N ARG A 31 -1.33 8.81 17.79
CA ARG A 31 -1.10 8.60 19.23
C ARG A 31 -0.37 9.78 19.90
N TYR A 32 0.59 10.39 19.21
CA TYR A 32 1.27 11.59 19.73
C TYR A 32 0.35 12.82 19.69
N ALA A 33 -0.43 12.99 18.63
CA ALA A 33 -1.36 14.12 18.47
C ALA A 33 -2.46 14.14 19.54
N GLU A 34 -2.96 12.97 19.96
CA GLU A 34 -3.96 12.85 21.03
C GLU A 34 -3.48 13.46 22.36
N ARG A 35 -2.18 13.34 22.67
CA ARG A 35 -1.58 13.80 23.92
C ARG A 35 -0.93 15.19 23.84
N ALA A 36 -0.83 15.74 22.63
CA ALA A 36 -0.15 16.99 22.38
C ALA A 36 -1.04 18.21 22.68
N GLU A 37 -0.39 19.33 23.01
CA GLU A 37 -1.02 20.66 23.06
C GLU A 37 -1.67 21.03 21.71
N PRO A 38 -2.67 21.93 21.68
CA PRO A 38 -3.43 22.24 20.47
C PRO A 38 -2.57 22.63 19.26
N GLY A 39 -1.52 23.43 19.46
CA GLY A 39 -0.60 23.85 18.38
C GLY A 39 0.18 22.68 17.79
N THR A 40 0.80 21.86 18.64
CA THR A 40 1.55 20.67 18.23
C THR A 40 0.64 19.60 17.61
N ARG A 41 -0.58 19.44 18.12
CA ARG A 41 -1.60 18.56 17.55
C ARG A 41 -1.93 18.99 16.10
N ALA A 42 -2.17 20.27 15.86
CA ALA A 42 -2.46 20.79 14.52
C ALA A 42 -1.30 20.53 13.54
N MET A 43 -0.06 20.74 13.98
CA MET A 43 1.13 20.43 13.19
C MET A 43 1.22 18.94 12.83
N LEU A 44 1.08 18.05 13.83
CA LEU A 44 1.12 16.61 13.63
C LEU A 44 0.03 16.12 12.66
N MET A 45 -1.19 16.64 12.79
CA MET A 45 -2.29 16.31 11.88
C MET A 45 -2.05 16.83 10.46
N SER A 46 -1.43 18.00 10.30
CA SER A 46 -1.02 18.52 8.98
C SER A 46 0.02 17.61 8.30
N ILE A 47 1.02 17.15 9.05
CA ILE A 47 2.01 16.17 8.57
C ILE A 47 1.31 14.86 8.17
N GLY A 48 0.40 14.36 9.02
CA GLY A 48 -0.39 13.17 8.74
C GLY A 48 -1.23 13.30 7.46
N GLY A 49 -1.82 14.48 7.22
CA GLY A 49 -2.54 14.79 5.97
C GLY A 49 -1.64 14.68 4.74
N LYS A 50 -0.46 15.30 4.76
CA LYS A 50 0.52 15.24 3.66
C LYS A 50 1.01 13.81 3.40
N LEU A 51 1.33 13.07 4.46
CA LEU A 51 1.70 11.65 4.36
C LEU A 51 0.58 10.83 3.73
N SER A 52 -0.67 11.04 4.16
CA SER A 52 -1.81 10.32 3.57
C SER A 52 -1.98 10.62 2.08
N THR A 53 -1.83 11.87 1.64
CA THR A 53 -1.87 12.23 0.23
C THR A 53 -0.75 11.57 -0.56
N ASN A 54 0.50 11.67 -0.08
CA ASN A 54 1.65 11.06 -0.74
C ASN A 54 1.51 9.53 -0.84
N SER A 55 1.00 8.89 0.22
CA SER A 55 0.75 7.44 0.22
C SER A 55 -0.31 7.02 -0.80
N ARG A 56 -1.33 7.83 -1.06
CA ARG A 56 -2.33 7.54 -2.09
C ARG A 56 -1.73 7.62 -3.49
N ILE A 57 -0.92 8.65 -3.74
CA ILE A 57 -0.19 8.80 -5.01
C ILE A 57 0.77 7.63 -5.21
N ALA A 58 1.55 7.29 -4.18
CA ALA A 58 2.45 6.15 -4.21
C ALA A 58 1.68 4.83 -4.45
N LEU A 59 0.52 4.63 -3.83
CA LEU A 59 -0.31 3.46 -4.08
C LEU A 59 -0.73 3.36 -5.56
N LEU A 60 -1.17 4.48 -6.17
CA LEU A 60 -1.52 4.51 -7.59
C LEU A 60 -0.33 4.16 -8.49
N ILE A 61 0.84 4.74 -8.21
CA ILE A 61 2.08 4.46 -8.95
C ILE A 61 2.50 2.99 -8.78
N MET A 62 2.39 2.44 -7.57
CA MET A 62 2.69 1.04 -7.28
C MET A 62 1.78 0.10 -8.08
N ILE A 63 0.48 0.37 -8.15
CA ILE A 63 -0.46 -0.44 -8.94
C ILE A 63 -0.10 -0.36 -10.42
N ALA A 64 0.05 0.85 -10.97
CA ALA A 64 0.33 1.07 -12.37
C ALA A 64 1.64 0.39 -12.81
N SER A 65 2.71 0.59 -12.03
CA SER A 65 4.00 -0.07 -12.28
C SER A 65 3.90 -1.60 -12.15
N GLY A 66 3.14 -2.12 -11.20
CA GLY A 66 2.93 -3.57 -11.04
C GLY A 66 2.24 -4.20 -12.24
N ILE A 67 1.16 -3.59 -12.73
CA ILE A 67 0.44 -4.04 -13.94
C ILE A 67 1.37 -3.99 -15.15
N LEU A 68 2.12 -2.90 -15.32
CA LEU A 68 3.00 -2.74 -16.47
C LEU A 68 4.17 -3.74 -16.45
N MET A 69 4.74 -4.02 -15.28
CA MET A 69 5.75 -5.08 -15.12
C MET A 69 5.20 -6.46 -15.48
N LEU A 70 3.97 -6.77 -15.07
CA LEU A 70 3.32 -8.04 -15.42
C LEU A 70 3.12 -8.16 -16.93
N TRP A 71 2.68 -7.07 -17.57
CA TRP A 71 2.52 -7.01 -19.01
C TRP A 71 3.85 -7.23 -19.74
N LEU A 72 4.91 -6.53 -19.34
CA LEU A 72 6.24 -6.65 -19.96
C LEU A 72 6.88 -8.02 -19.76
N ARG A 73 6.67 -8.64 -18.58
CA ARG A 73 7.32 -9.92 -18.24
C ARG A 73 6.55 -11.13 -18.75
N TYR A 74 5.22 -11.08 -18.75
CA TYR A 74 4.35 -12.24 -19.01
C TYR A 74 3.38 -12.03 -20.17
N GLY A 75 3.47 -10.92 -20.90
CA GLY A 75 2.60 -10.62 -22.05
C GLY A 75 1.12 -10.49 -21.67
N GLY A 76 0.82 -10.21 -20.40
CA GLY A 76 -0.55 -10.18 -19.89
C GLY A 76 -1.18 -11.55 -19.66
N ASN A 77 -0.42 -12.65 -19.67
CA ASN A 77 -0.95 -13.99 -19.37
C ASN A 77 -0.87 -14.31 -17.86
N PRO A 78 -2.01 -14.32 -17.13
CA PRO A 78 -2.02 -14.58 -15.70
C PRO A 78 -1.75 -16.06 -15.34
N THR A 79 -1.87 -16.98 -16.30
CA THR A 79 -1.55 -18.42 -16.07
C THR A 79 -0.05 -18.68 -15.94
N ALA A 80 0.79 -17.73 -16.34
CA ALA A 80 2.24 -17.81 -16.18
C ALA A 80 2.71 -17.41 -14.77
N LEU A 81 1.79 -17.02 -13.88
CA LEU A 81 2.09 -16.57 -12.53
C LEU A 81 2.07 -17.75 -11.54
N GLY A 82 3.13 -17.85 -10.73
CA GLY A 82 3.20 -18.82 -9.66
C GLY A 82 2.13 -18.59 -8.58
N PRO A 83 1.77 -19.62 -7.79
CA PRO A 83 0.71 -19.54 -6.79
C PRO A 83 0.96 -18.45 -5.74
N TRP A 84 2.21 -18.27 -5.30
CA TRP A 84 2.58 -17.21 -4.34
C TRP A 84 2.42 -15.81 -4.92
N PHE A 85 2.70 -15.64 -6.21
CA PHE A 85 2.51 -14.37 -6.89
C PHE A 85 1.01 -14.04 -7.00
N LEU A 86 0.17 -15.03 -7.31
CA LEU A 86 -1.28 -14.86 -7.33
C LEU A 86 -1.84 -14.53 -5.94
N ALA A 87 -1.37 -15.22 -4.89
CA ALA A 87 -1.75 -14.93 -3.51
C ALA A 87 -1.40 -13.49 -3.12
N LYS A 88 -0.19 -13.03 -3.45
CA LYS A 88 0.25 -11.63 -3.28
C LYS A 88 -0.73 -10.66 -3.95
N LEU A 89 -1.10 -10.91 -5.20
CA LEU A 89 -2.05 -10.06 -5.92
C LEU A 89 -3.43 -10.04 -5.25
N GLY A 90 -3.89 -11.17 -4.70
CA GLY A 90 -5.13 -11.25 -3.92
C GLY A 90 -5.12 -10.33 -2.71
N PHE A 91 -4.05 -10.33 -1.92
CA PHE A 91 -3.92 -9.44 -0.76
C PHE A 91 -3.79 -7.97 -1.16
N VAL A 92 -3.10 -7.66 -2.27
CA VAL A 92 -3.11 -6.29 -2.84
C VAL A 92 -4.54 -5.89 -3.21
N GLY A 93 -5.28 -6.77 -3.89
CA GLY A 93 -6.69 -6.56 -4.22
C GLY A 93 -7.55 -6.30 -2.98
N LEU A 94 -7.32 -7.01 -1.88
CA LEU A 94 -8.02 -6.79 -0.62
C LEU A 94 -7.73 -5.40 -0.01
N ILE A 95 -6.47 -4.96 -0.04
CA ILE A 95 -6.09 -3.60 0.40
C ILE A 95 -6.79 -2.55 -0.45
N LEU A 96 -6.84 -2.75 -1.77
CA LEU A 96 -7.52 -1.83 -2.68
C LEU A 96 -9.03 -1.80 -2.44
N ALA A 97 -9.67 -2.96 -2.30
CA ALA A 97 -11.08 -3.06 -2.00
C ALA A 97 -11.42 -2.34 -0.68
N ALA A 98 -10.66 -2.59 0.38
CA ALA A 98 -10.84 -1.90 1.66
C ALA A 98 -10.69 -0.38 1.50
N THR A 99 -9.69 0.07 0.75
CA THR A 99 -9.43 1.50 0.50
C THR A 99 -10.56 2.16 -0.29
N VAL A 100 -11.08 1.50 -1.32
CA VAL A 100 -12.21 1.97 -2.13
C VAL A 100 -13.48 2.03 -1.28
N VAL A 101 -13.76 1.00 -0.48
CA VAL A 101 -14.90 0.99 0.44
C VAL A 101 -14.82 2.16 1.43
N ALA A 102 -13.62 2.44 1.97
CA ALA A 102 -13.40 3.60 2.85
C ALA A 102 -13.57 4.95 2.16
N LEU A 103 -13.30 5.02 0.86
CA LEU A 103 -13.52 6.22 0.06
C LEU A 103 -15.02 6.43 -0.23
N VAL A 104 -15.75 5.37 -0.59
CA VAL A 104 -17.16 5.43 -1.01
C VAL A 104 -18.11 5.58 0.16
N LEU A 105 -17.93 4.81 1.24
CA LEU A 105 -18.83 4.84 2.40
C LEU A 105 -18.52 5.97 3.39
N GLY A 106 -17.38 6.63 3.22
CA GLY A 106 -16.83 7.56 4.19
C GLY A 106 -16.15 6.82 5.36
N ARG A 107 -14.97 7.32 5.75
CA ARG A 107 -14.14 6.71 6.81
C ARG A 107 -14.84 6.64 8.17
N GLU A 108 -15.84 7.48 8.39
CA GLU A 108 -16.59 7.58 9.64
C GLU A 108 -17.47 6.36 9.90
N ARG A 109 -17.88 5.65 8.84
CA ARG A 109 -18.72 4.45 8.93
C ARG A 109 -17.92 3.16 9.06
N ILE A 110 -16.60 3.22 8.96
CA ILE A 110 -15.73 2.05 9.00
C ILE A 110 -15.02 2.01 10.34
N ASN A 111 -15.08 0.86 11.01
CA ASN A 111 -14.31 0.66 12.24
C ASN A 111 -12.80 0.78 11.93
N PRO A 112 -12.11 1.79 12.47
CA PRO A 112 -10.71 2.07 12.13
C PRO A 112 -9.78 0.95 12.60
N ARG A 113 -10.14 0.19 13.65
CA ARG A 113 -9.36 -0.97 14.10
C ARG A 113 -9.43 -2.11 13.09
N ILE A 114 -10.62 -2.41 12.59
CA ILE A 114 -10.82 -3.47 11.59
C ILE A 114 -10.12 -3.08 10.29
N PHE A 115 -10.31 -1.84 9.81
CA PHE A 115 -9.64 -1.35 8.62
C PHE A 115 -8.11 -1.45 8.74
N GLY A 116 -7.56 -0.97 9.86
CA GLY A 116 -6.12 -1.04 10.13
C GLY A 116 -5.61 -2.48 10.19
N ALA A 117 -6.35 -3.40 10.82
CA ALA A 117 -5.99 -4.81 10.88
C ALA A 117 -6.01 -5.47 9.49
N VAL A 118 -7.06 -5.24 8.70
CA VAL A 118 -7.19 -5.78 7.34
C VAL A 118 -6.04 -5.30 6.46
N VAL A 119 -5.79 -3.98 6.43
CA VAL A 119 -4.71 -3.42 5.60
C VAL A 119 -3.34 -3.88 6.10
N GLY A 120 -3.10 -3.86 7.41
CA GLY A 120 -1.82 -4.26 8.00
C GLY A 120 -1.49 -5.74 7.81
N LEU A 121 -2.43 -6.64 8.10
CA LEU A 121 -2.26 -8.08 7.90
C LEU A 121 -2.10 -8.42 6.42
N SER A 122 -2.88 -7.77 5.54
CA SER A 122 -2.74 -7.96 4.10
C SER A 122 -1.37 -7.51 3.60
N LEU A 123 -0.86 -6.37 4.09
CA LEU A 123 0.47 -5.89 3.73
C LEU A 123 1.57 -6.86 4.18
N LEU A 124 1.45 -7.42 5.38
CA LEU A 124 2.38 -8.43 5.88
C LEU A 124 2.32 -9.71 5.03
N ALA A 125 1.12 -10.16 4.66
CA ALA A 125 0.93 -11.29 3.75
C ALA A 125 1.52 -11.02 2.35
N VAL A 126 1.36 -9.81 1.80
CA VAL A 126 2.00 -9.39 0.54
C VAL A 126 3.51 -9.52 0.61
N VAL A 127 4.14 -9.13 1.72
CA VAL A 127 5.59 -9.26 1.92
C VAL A 127 5.99 -10.74 1.97
N ILE A 128 5.29 -11.56 2.76
CA ILE A 128 5.56 -13.01 2.84
C ILE A 128 5.42 -13.68 1.47
N CYS A 129 4.30 -13.47 0.78
CA CYS A 129 4.08 -14.01 -0.55
C CYS A 129 5.13 -13.53 -1.57
N SER A 130 5.64 -12.30 -1.42
CA SER A 130 6.71 -11.78 -2.28
C SER A 130 8.02 -12.55 -2.06
N VAL A 131 8.38 -12.87 -0.81
CA VAL A 131 9.57 -13.69 -0.51
C VAL A 131 9.39 -15.11 -1.04
N MET A 132 8.24 -15.72 -0.79
CA MET A 132 7.92 -17.08 -1.25
C MET A 132 7.81 -17.23 -2.77
N THR A 133 7.67 -16.13 -3.51
CA THR A 133 7.70 -16.17 -4.98
C THR A 133 9.08 -16.57 -5.50
N PHE A 134 10.15 -16.36 -4.72
CA PHE A 134 11.53 -16.65 -5.11
C PHE A 134 12.09 -17.94 -4.48
N SER A 135 11.30 -18.66 -3.67
CA SER A 135 11.63 -19.99 -3.13
C SER A 135 11.14 -21.09 -4.06
#